data_AF-A0A524H3B6-F1
#
_entry.id   AF-A0A524H3B6-F1
#
_cell.length_a   1.000
_cell.length_b   1.000
_cell.length_c   1.000
_cell.angle_alpha   90.00
_cell.angle_beta   90.00
_cell.angle_gamma   90.00
#
_symmetry.space_group_name_H-M   'P 1'
#
loop_
_entity.id
_entity.type
_entity.pdbx_description
1 polymer ?
#
loop_
_entity_poly.entity_id
_entity_poly.type
_entity_poly.pdbx_seq_one_letter_code
_entity_poly.pdbx_strand_id
1 'polypeptide(L)'
;MSQAGSIIRNREKISIAVAEASSLLSHIKDMIGAASSCELAGCFRISDACLAHLLYLEAISNYIGKNGRSRGSYIITHDEKPVLPDIISPCLNIDLCMYDTEVEKNIQEVKYRKGKVEINYIRVKEIPLQNLWFEKIWKDYLEDKYIES
;
A
#
# COMPACT_ATOMS: atom_id res chain seq x y z
N MET A 1 6.10 11.46 1.97
CA MET A 1 4.92 10.90 1.27
C MET A 1 4.81 11.37 -0.18
N SER A 2 4.44 12.62 -0.49
CA SER A 2 4.11 13.03 -1.86
C SER A 2 5.23 12.84 -2.90
N GLN A 3 6.49 12.94 -2.49
CA GLN A 3 7.64 12.73 -3.38
C GLN A 3 8.01 11.26 -3.59
N ALA A 4 7.80 10.41 -2.58
CA ALA A 4 8.32 9.04 -2.56
C ALA A 4 7.24 7.96 -2.63
N GLY A 5 6.10 8.16 -1.95
CA GLY A 5 4.98 7.22 -1.83
C GLY A 5 3.78 7.54 -2.74
N SER A 6 3.94 8.44 -3.71
CA SER A 6 2.93 8.75 -4.74
C SER A 6 2.80 7.62 -5.77
N ILE A 7 2.25 7.88 -6.95
CA ILE A 7 2.01 6.89 -8.02
C ILE A 7 3.30 6.16 -8.41
N ILE A 8 4.37 6.92 -8.65
CA ILE A 8 5.69 6.43 -9.05
C ILE A 8 6.58 6.31 -7.81
N ARG A 9 7.14 5.12 -7.59
CA ARG A 9 7.93 4.77 -6.41
C ARG A 9 9.29 4.22 -6.82
N ASN A 10 10.31 4.62 -6.10
CA ASN A 10 11.69 4.15 -6.28
C ASN A 10 12.20 3.64 -4.92
N ARG A 11 13.00 2.57 -4.94
CA ARG A 11 13.47 1.86 -3.73
C ARG A 11 14.28 2.79 -2.82
N GLU A 12 15.24 3.52 -3.38
CA GLU A 12 16.14 4.41 -2.66
C GLU A 12 15.36 5.56 -2.01
N LYS A 13 14.49 6.22 -2.78
CA LYS A 13 13.64 7.32 -2.29
C LYS A 13 12.71 6.87 -1.17
N ILE A 14 12.15 5.67 -1.28
CA ILE A 14 11.30 5.10 -0.23
C ILE A 14 12.10 4.82 1.03
N SER A 15 13.30 4.23 0.91
CA SER A 15 14.14 3.95 2.08
C SER A 15 14.50 5.21 2.85
N ILE A 16 14.82 6.30 2.16
CA ILE A 16 15.09 7.61 2.77
C ILE A 16 13.82 8.12 3.48
N ALA A 17 12.68 8.10 2.78
CA ALA A 17 11.42 8.59 3.34
C ALA A 17 10.96 7.80 4.57
N VAL A 18 11.20 6.48 4.64
CA VAL A 18 10.93 5.66 5.83
C VAL A 18 11.77 6.13 7.02
N ALA A 19 13.06 6.38 6.81
CA ALA A 19 13.95 6.85 7.88
C ALA A 19 13.50 8.23 8.41
N GLU A 20 13.17 9.16 7.52
CA GLU A 20 12.63 10.48 7.87
C GLU A 20 11.31 10.36 8.63
N ALA A 21 10.38 9.53 8.15
CA ALA A 21 9.09 9.29 8.78
C ALA A 21 9.22 8.69 10.19
N SER A 22 10.13 7.73 10.37
CA SER A 22 10.39 7.11 11.65
C SER A 22 10.95 8.13 12.65
N SER A 23 11.88 8.97 12.20
CA SER A 23 12.43 10.06 13.02
C SER A 23 11.36 11.09 13.38
N LEU A 24 10.49 11.46 12.43
CA LEU A 24 9.39 12.37 12.70
C LEU A 24 8.45 11.81 13.79
N LEU A 25 8.06 10.54 13.67
CA LEU A 25 7.16 9.91 14.64
C LEU A 25 7.78 9.80 16.04
N SER A 26 9.10 9.58 16.15
CA SER A 26 9.76 9.50 17.46
C SER A 26 9.81 10.83 18.20
N HIS A 27 9.85 11.95 17.47
CA HIS A 27 9.98 13.30 18.04
C HIS A 27 8.67 14.09 18.03
N ILE A 28 7.58 13.58 17.44
CA ILE A 28 6.38 14.38 17.19
C ILE A 28 5.79 14.98 18.46
N LYS A 29 5.87 14.26 19.57
CA LYS A 29 5.37 14.71 20.88
C LYS A 29 6.12 15.93 21.44
N ASP A 30 7.36 16.12 21.03
CA ASP A 30 8.20 17.25 21.45
C ASP A 30 8.02 18.46 20.51
N MET A 31 7.45 18.24 19.32
CA MET A 31 7.27 19.27 18.29
C MET A 31 5.88 19.89 18.26
N ILE A 32 4.88 19.26 18.88
CA ILE A 32 3.49 19.73 18.88
C ILE A 32 3.01 20.04 20.30
N GLY A 33 2.14 21.03 20.41
CA GLY A 33 1.51 21.45 21.66
C GLY A 33 0.20 22.18 21.39
N ALA A 34 -0.61 22.35 22.44
CA ALA A 34 -1.93 22.96 22.34
C ALA A 34 -2.19 23.93 23.49
N ALA A 35 -2.68 25.12 23.17
CA ALA A 35 -3.19 26.13 24.11
C ALA A 35 -4.73 26.08 24.25
N SER A 36 -5.42 25.29 23.42
CA SER A 36 -6.88 25.14 23.43
C SER A 36 -7.33 23.71 23.09
N SER A 37 -8.61 23.40 23.35
CA SER A 37 -9.21 22.11 22.98
C SER A 37 -9.24 21.87 21.47
N CYS A 38 -9.41 22.94 20.68
CA CYS A 38 -9.35 22.86 19.21
C CYS A 38 -7.95 22.47 18.72
N GLU A 39 -6.92 23.07 19.29
CA GLU A 39 -5.52 22.76 18.98
C GLU A 39 -5.13 21.36 19.46
N LEU A 40 -5.67 20.91 20.60
CA LEU A 40 -5.47 19.54 21.08
C LEU A 40 -6.01 18.51 20.08
N ALA A 41 -7.21 18.74 19.54
CA ALA A 41 -7.75 17.91 18.46
C ALA A 41 -6.86 17.95 17.20
N GLY A 42 -6.21 19.09 16.92
CA GLY A 42 -5.18 19.22 15.89
C GLY A 42 -3.96 18.34 16.16
N CYS A 43 -3.47 18.32 17.39
CA CYS A 43 -2.32 17.50 17.80
C CYS A 43 -2.58 16.00 17.59
N PHE A 44 -3.78 15.51 17.91
CA PHE A 44 -4.17 14.13 17.63
C PHE A 44 -4.19 13.84 16.12
N ARG A 45 -4.79 14.71 15.31
CA ARG A 45 -4.79 14.55 13.84
C ARG A 45 -3.39 14.53 13.25
N ILE A 46 -2.49 15.38 13.74
CA ILE A 46 -1.08 15.40 13.29
C ILE A 46 -0.38 14.10 13.68
N SER A 47 -0.61 13.61 14.91
CA SER A 47 -0.04 12.35 15.40
C SER A 47 -0.51 11.17 14.56
N ASP A 48 -1.81 11.09 14.27
CA ASP A 48 -2.41 10.05 13.43
C ASP A 48 -1.87 10.10 12.00
N ALA A 49 -1.75 11.31 11.43
CA ALA A 49 -1.17 11.50 10.11
C ALA A 49 0.30 11.08 10.05
N CYS A 50 1.10 11.39 11.06
CA CYS A 50 2.50 10.96 11.16
C CYS A 50 2.63 9.44 11.26
N LEU A 51 1.76 8.80 12.06
CA LEU A 51 1.74 7.35 12.17
C LEU A 51 1.34 6.69 10.84
N ALA A 52 0.23 7.13 10.24
CA ALA A 52 -0.23 6.61 8.95
C ALA A 52 0.85 6.78 7.87
N HIS A 53 1.52 7.94 7.86
CA HIS A 53 2.62 8.23 6.96
C HIS A 53 3.75 7.19 7.05
N LEU A 54 4.19 6.86 8.26
CA LEU A 54 5.20 5.82 8.48
C LEU A 54 4.69 4.45 8.01
N LEU A 55 3.47 4.07 8.38
CA LEU A 55 2.92 2.75 8.03
C LEU A 55 2.85 2.52 6.52
N TYR A 56 2.39 3.52 5.76
CA TYR A 56 2.34 3.40 4.30
C TYR A 56 3.74 3.31 3.68
N LEU A 57 4.72 4.07 4.18
CA LEU A 57 6.08 4.02 3.64
C LEU A 57 6.76 2.67 3.95
N GLU A 58 6.55 2.13 5.16
CA GLU A 58 7.03 0.80 5.54
C GLU A 58 6.38 -0.31 4.71
N ALA A 59 5.08 -0.21 4.46
CA ALA A 59 4.35 -1.11 3.57
C ALA A 59 4.98 -1.15 2.16
N ILE A 60 5.19 0.03 1.58
CA ILE A 60 5.81 0.22 0.27
C ILE A 60 7.24 -0.34 0.26
N SER A 61 8.05 0.04 1.25
CA SER A 61 9.45 -0.39 1.39
C SER A 61 9.56 -1.91 1.47
N ASN A 62 8.71 -2.53 2.29
CA ASN A 62 8.66 -3.98 2.45
C ASN A 62 8.24 -4.69 1.16
N TYR A 63 7.23 -4.17 0.47
CA TYR A 63 6.76 -4.74 -0.80
C TYR A 63 7.85 -4.70 -1.87
N ILE A 64 8.51 -3.54 -2.04
CA ILE A 64 9.64 -3.38 -2.98
C ILE A 64 10.84 -4.24 -2.57
N GLY A 65 11.11 -4.36 -1.28
CA GLY A 65 12.21 -5.17 -0.72
C GLY A 65 12.01 -6.68 -0.91
N LYS A 66 10.76 -7.13 -1.03
CA LYS A 66 10.43 -8.53 -1.37
C LYS A 66 10.23 -8.75 -2.88
N ASN A 67 10.72 -7.84 -3.73
CA ASN A 67 10.60 -7.90 -5.20
C ASN A 67 9.15 -7.88 -5.71
N GLY A 68 8.25 -7.21 -4.99
CA GLY A 68 6.93 -6.91 -5.54
C GLY A 68 7.02 -6.01 -6.77
N ARG A 69 6.12 -6.22 -7.73
CA ARG A 69 6.10 -5.51 -9.03
C ARG A 69 4.93 -4.54 -9.14
N SER A 70 4.88 -3.79 -10.23
CA SER A 70 3.88 -2.75 -10.44
C SER A 70 2.49 -3.34 -10.63
N ARG A 71 1.47 -2.77 -9.97
CA ARG A 71 0.08 -3.24 -10.01
C ARG A 71 -0.91 -2.07 -9.95
N GLY A 72 -1.71 -1.89 -11.00
CA GLY A 72 -2.69 -0.80 -11.08
C GLY A 72 -2.01 0.57 -10.97
N SER A 73 -2.46 1.42 -10.05
CA SER A 73 -1.86 2.73 -9.77
C SER A 73 -0.57 2.68 -8.94
N TYR A 74 -0.09 1.48 -8.59
CA TYR A 74 1.15 1.28 -7.87
C TYR A 74 2.28 0.97 -8.85
N ILE A 75 3.12 1.97 -9.17
CA ILE A 75 4.21 1.83 -10.16
C ILE A 75 5.57 1.89 -9.47
N ILE A 76 6.41 0.88 -9.69
CA ILE A 76 7.80 0.84 -9.23
C ILE A 76 8.73 1.08 -10.42
N THR A 77 9.68 1.99 -10.25
CA THR A 77 10.74 2.26 -11.22
C THR A 77 12.07 1.76 -10.72
N HIS A 78 12.86 1.22 -11.63
CA HIS A 78 14.22 0.78 -11.35
C HIS A 78 15.16 1.90 -11.81
N ASP A 79 16.14 2.26 -10.99
CA ASP A 79 17.17 3.27 -11.34
C ASP A 79 18.19 2.75 -12.36
N GLU A 80 17.76 1.91 -13.31
CA GLU A 80 18.57 1.62 -14.48
C GLU A 80 18.70 2.91 -15.28
N LYS A 81 19.88 3.53 -15.18
CA LYS A 81 20.29 4.56 -16.15
C LYS A 81 20.02 3.99 -17.54
N PRO A 82 19.26 4.67 -18.41
CA PRO A 82 19.07 4.19 -19.76
C PRO A 82 20.45 4.07 -20.42
N VAL A 83 20.82 2.85 -20.81
CA VAL A 83 22.00 2.60 -21.61
C VAL A 83 21.64 2.91 -23.06
N LEU A 84 22.13 4.08 -23.52
CA LEU A 84 22.37 4.52 -24.90
C LEU A 84 21.21 5.12 -25.74
N PRO A 85 21.58 5.90 -26.79
CA PRO A 85 20.95 7.19 -27.13
C PRO A 85 19.90 7.08 -28.24
N ASP A 86 19.19 8.20 -28.41
CA ASP A 86 18.41 8.58 -29.59
C ASP A 86 17.28 7.62 -29.97
N ILE A 87 16.10 7.96 -29.46
CA ILE A 87 14.78 7.97 -30.10
C ILE A 87 13.77 7.64 -29.00
N ILE A 88 12.92 8.64 -28.74
CA ILE A 88 11.77 8.67 -27.85
C ILE A 88 11.16 7.28 -27.66
N SER A 89 11.48 6.66 -26.54
CA SER A 89 10.61 5.69 -25.89
C SER A 89 10.56 6.10 -24.42
N PRO A 90 9.39 6.38 -23.84
CA PRO A 90 9.27 6.47 -22.40
C PRO A 90 9.33 5.03 -21.85
N CYS A 91 10.42 4.31 -22.10
CA CYS A 91 10.69 3.00 -21.52
C CYS A 91 11.16 3.22 -20.08
N LEU A 92 10.23 3.69 -19.26
CA LEU A 92 10.27 3.39 -17.84
C LEU A 92 10.25 1.85 -17.78
N ASN A 93 11.36 1.23 -17.39
CA ASN A 93 11.47 -0.22 -17.26
C ASN A 93 10.58 -0.65 -16.08
N ILE A 94 9.27 -0.74 -16.35
CA ILE A 94 8.23 -1.05 -15.37
C ILE A 94 8.02 -2.56 -15.42
N ASP A 95 8.44 -3.23 -14.37
CA ASP A 95 8.10 -4.63 -14.17
C ASP A 95 6.66 -4.74 -13.67
N LEU A 96 5.82 -5.47 -14.42
CA LEU A 96 4.39 -5.62 -14.14
C LEU A 96 4.14 -6.89 -13.33
N CYS A 97 3.22 -6.81 -12.37
CA CYS A 97 2.80 -7.93 -11.54
C CYS A 97 2.15 -9.03 -12.39
N MET A 98 2.73 -10.23 -12.38
CA MET A 98 2.23 -11.41 -13.08
C MET A 98 1.51 -12.40 -12.15
N TYR A 99 1.41 -12.08 -10.86
CA TYR A 99 0.82 -12.96 -9.84
C TYR A 99 1.48 -14.34 -9.77
N ASP A 100 2.78 -14.43 -10.04
CA ASP A 100 3.54 -15.68 -9.98
C ASP A 100 4.38 -15.79 -8.70
N THR A 101 4.66 -14.67 -8.01
CA THR A 101 5.39 -14.63 -6.74
C THR A 101 4.45 -14.68 -5.52
N GLU A 102 4.98 -15.14 -4.38
CA GLU A 102 4.26 -15.15 -3.10
C GLU A 102 3.79 -13.75 -2.68
N VAL A 103 4.60 -12.72 -2.91
CA VAL A 103 4.26 -11.33 -2.53
C VAL A 103 3.04 -10.83 -3.29
N GLU A 104 2.85 -11.26 -4.53
CA GLU A 104 1.79 -10.78 -5.42
C GLU A 104 0.48 -11.55 -5.26
N LYS A 105 0.56 -12.83 -4.88
CA LYS A 105 -0.59 -13.69 -4.60
C LYS A 105 -1.25 -13.41 -3.25
N ASN A 106 -0.61 -12.59 -2.41
CA ASN A 106 -1.03 -12.31 -1.05
C ASN A 106 -1.41 -10.82 -0.87
N ILE A 107 -2.28 -10.57 0.10
CA ILE A 107 -2.58 -9.24 0.66
C ILE A 107 -1.51 -8.93 1.71
N GLN A 108 -0.94 -7.73 1.65
CA GLN A 108 -0.06 -7.22 2.69
C GLN A 108 -0.89 -6.61 3.83
N GLU A 109 -0.82 -7.18 5.02
CA GLU A 109 -1.37 -6.59 6.25
C GLU A 109 -0.28 -5.88 7.03
N VAL A 110 -0.53 -4.62 7.41
CA VAL A 110 0.42 -3.80 8.17
C VAL A 110 -0.23 -3.36 9.48
N LYS A 111 0.47 -3.60 10.60
CA LYS A 111 0.00 -3.31 11.96
C LYS A 111 1.04 -2.53 12.72
N TYR A 112 0.61 -1.58 13.55
CA TYR A 112 1.50 -0.91 14.50
C TYR A 112 1.29 -1.48 15.89
N ARG A 113 2.34 -2.02 16.51
CA ARG A 113 2.27 -2.63 17.84
C ARG A 113 3.53 -2.35 18.64
N LYS A 114 3.36 -1.86 19.87
CA LYS A 114 4.46 -1.60 20.82
C LYS A 114 5.64 -0.81 20.21
N GLY A 115 5.33 0.21 19.42
CA GLY A 115 6.36 1.06 18.78
C GLY A 115 6.98 0.48 17.51
N LYS A 116 6.49 -0.67 17.01
CA LYS A 116 7.03 -1.36 15.83
C LYS A 116 5.97 -1.58 14.76
N VAL A 117 6.40 -1.59 13.51
CA VAL A 117 5.59 -1.97 12.36
C VAL A 117 5.74 -3.48 12.13
N GLU A 118 4.62 -4.20 12.15
CA GLU A 118 4.53 -5.62 11.86
C GLU A 118 3.85 -5.81 10.50
N ILE A 119 4.46 -6.57 9.59
CA ILE A 119 3.96 -6.79 8.23
C ILE A 119 3.79 -8.28 7.97
N ASN A 120 2.58 -8.68 7.58
CA ASN A 120 2.22 -10.06 7.26
C ASN A 120 1.65 -10.16 5.85
N TYR A 121 1.76 -11.33 5.25
CA TYR A 121 1.18 -11.64 3.94
C TYR A 121 0.11 -12.70 4.12
N ILE A 122 -1.11 -12.39 3.68
CA ILE A 122 -2.28 -13.26 3.82
C ILE A 122 -2.79 -13.63 2.44
N ARG A 123 -3.09 -14.90 2.22
CA ARG A 123 -3.61 -15.38 0.94
C ARG A 123 -4.88 -14.63 0.54
N VAL A 124 -4.88 -14.15 -0.70
CA VAL A 124 -6.09 -13.56 -1.31
C VAL A 124 -7.18 -14.63 -1.29
N LYS A 125 -8.38 -14.26 -0.83
CA LYS A 125 -9.53 -15.16 -0.86
C LYS A 125 -9.88 -15.46 -2.32
N GLU A 126 -10.03 -16.75 -2.62
CA GLU A 126 -10.48 -17.16 -3.94
C GLU A 126 -11.89 -16.63 -4.21
N ILE A 127 -12.14 -16.27 -5.47
CA ILE A 127 -13.47 -15.88 -5.89
C ILE A 127 -14.36 -17.14 -5.71
N PRO A 128 -15.45 -17.05 -4.94
CA PRO A 128 -16.34 -18.19 -4.76
C PRO A 128 -16.81 -18.72 -6.12
N LEU A 129 -16.85 -20.04 -6.26
CA LEU A 129 -17.45 -20.67 -7.43
C LEU A 129 -18.94 -20.33 -7.45
N GLN A 130 -19.34 -19.44 -8.35
CA GLN A 130 -20.74 -19.08 -8.55
C GLN A 130 -21.25 -19.74 -9.83
N ASN A 131 -22.30 -20.56 -9.72
CA ASN A 131 -23.06 -21.02 -10.88
C ASN A 131 -23.94 -19.87 -11.39
N LEU A 132 -23.32 -18.92 -12.09
CA LEU A 132 -23.91 -17.69 -12.63
C LEU A 132 -24.84 -17.92 -13.85
N TRP A 133 -25.58 -19.03 -13.86
CA TRP A 133 -26.61 -19.22 -14.87
C TRP A 133 -27.79 -18.31 -14.52
N PHE A 134 -27.96 -17.24 -15.30
CA PHE A 134 -28.94 -16.19 -15.04
C PHE A 134 -30.33 -16.74 -14.74
N GLU A 135 -30.79 -17.74 -15.49
CA GLU A 135 -32.12 -18.33 -15.31
C GLU A 135 -32.25 -19.07 -13.97
N LYS A 136 -31.15 -19.64 -13.46
CA LYS A 136 -31.14 -20.32 -12.16
C LYS A 136 -31.17 -19.30 -11.02
N ILE A 137 -30.35 -18.26 -11.11
CA ILE A 137 -30.34 -17.16 -10.12
C ILE A 137 -31.68 -16.42 -10.11
N TRP A 138 -32.25 -16.15 -11.28
CA TRP A 138 -33.54 -15.49 -11.41
C TRP A 138 -34.68 -16.34 -10.84
N LYS A 139 -34.64 -17.65 -11.08
CA LYS A 139 -35.58 -18.60 -10.48
C LYS A 139 -35.42 -18.66 -8.95
N ASP A 140 -34.19 -18.78 -8.45
CA ASP A 140 -33.91 -18.83 -7.00
C ASP A 140 -34.30 -17.52 -6.30
N TYR A 141 -34.19 -16.36 -6.99
CA TYR A 141 -34.68 -15.07 -6.53
C TYR A 141 -36.22 -15.02 -6.45
N LEU A 142 -36.91 -15.47 -7.50
CA LEU A 142 -38.40 -15.55 -7.51
C LEU A 142 -38.94 -16.54 -6.48
N GLU A 143 -38.18 -17.58 -6.15
CA GLU A 143 -38.53 -18.63 -5.18
C GLU A 143 -38.06 -18.35 -3.75
N ASP A 144 -37.50 -17.16 -3.47
CA ASP A 144 -37.03 -16.70 -2.14
C ASP A 144 -35.92 -17.59 -1.51
N LYS A 145 -35.11 -18.26 -2.36
CA LYS A 145 -34.04 -19.19 -1.98
C LYS A 145 -32.64 -18.57 -1.94
N TYR A 146 -32.53 -17.25 -2.01
CA TYR A 146 -31.26 -16.53 -2.19
C TYR A 146 -30.59 -16.07 -0.88
N ILE A 147 -31.18 -16.39 0.28
CA ILE A 147 -30.59 -16.13 1.61
C ILE A 147 -30.35 -17.47 2.32
N GLU A 148 -29.18 -18.05 2.13
CA GLU A 148 -28.66 -19.06 3.07
C GLU A 148 -27.49 -18.44 3.86
N SER A 149 -27.54 -18.68 5.18
CA SER A 149 -26.63 -18.20 6.24
C SER A 149 -25.40 -19.08 6.35
#